data_AF-A0A1V1NWX4-F1
#
_entry.id   AF-A0A1V1NWX4-F1
#
_cell.length_a   1.000
_cell.length_b   1.000
_cell.length_c   1.000
_cell.angle_alpha   90.00
_cell.angle_beta   90.00
_cell.angle_gamma   90.00
#
_symmetry.space_group_name_H-M   'P 1'
#
loop_
_entity.id
_entity.type
_entity.pdbx_description
1 polymer ?
#
loop_
_entity_poly.entity_id
_entity_poly.type
_entity_poly.pdbx_seq_one_letter_code
_entity_poly.pdbx_strand_id
1 'polypeptide(L)'
;MKYLNTWICQRPDSILFLFGPKSSGKTTLIMKFIEKSINNKSFDIKHFNLREILIGNYSDFIQAFFEVNYSKSKEDVKEKREYNLKLFKLSKEILKKP
;
A
#
# COMPACT_ATOMS: atom_id res chain seq x y z
N MET A 1 -6.15 19.91 -2.76
CA MET A 1 -6.23 19.00 -1.59
C MET A 1 -7.65 18.63 -1.19
N LYS A 2 -8.63 19.55 -1.23
CA LYS A 2 -10.05 19.26 -0.88
C LYS A 2 -10.61 18.02 -1.58
N TYR A 3 -10.39 17.88 -2.89
CA TYR A 3 -10.84 16.72 -3.66
C TYR A 3 -10.34 15.38 -3.08
N LEU A 4 -9.03 15.25 -2.83
CA LEU A 4 -8.44 14.02 -2.27
C LEU A 4 -8.95 13.73 -0.85
N ASN A 5 -9.10 14.76 -0.01
CA ASN A 5 -9.67 14.61 1.33
C ASN A 5 -11.12 14.09 1.27
N THR A 6 -11.95 14.66 0.41
CA THR A 6 -13.33 14.19 0.23
C THR A 6 -13.35 12.77 -0.30
N TRP A 7 -12.46 12.44 -1.25
CA TRP A 7 -12.39 11.11 -1.85
C TRP A 7 -12.04 10.01 -0.84
N ILE A 8 -11.04 10.23 0.03
CA ILE A 8 -10.65 9.21 1.03
C ILE A 8 -11.72 8.98 2.10
N CYS A 9 -12.66 9.90 2.29
CA CYS A 9 -13.78 9.75 3.21
C CYS A 9 -14.98 9.03 2.58
N GLN A 10 -14.96 8.81 1.27
CA GLN A 10 -16.02 8.07 0.57
C GLN A 10 -15.82 6.55 0.72
N ARG A 11 -16.89 5.80 0.47
CA ARG A 11 -16.85 4.34 0.48
C ARG A 11 -15.89 3.84 -0.62
N PRO A 12 -15.03 2.84 -0.35
CA PRO A 12 -14.00 2.39 -1.29
C PRO A 12 -14.57 1.46 -2.38
N ASP A 13 -15.51 1.98 -3.18
CA ASP A 13 -16.16 1.23 -4.26
C ASP A 13 -15.52 1.54 -5.64
N SER A 14 -14.47 2.36 -5.67
CA SER A 14 -13.84 2.82 -6.91
C SER A 14 -12.35 3.11 -6.75
N ILE A 15 -11.59 2.94 -7.84
CA ILE A 15 -10.16 3.23 -7.91
C ILE A 15 -9.99 4.65 -8.48
N LEU A 16 -9.25 5.51 -7.78
CA LEU A 16 -8.91 6.84 -8.27
C LEU A 16 -7.64 6.81 -9.11
N PHE A 17 -7.76 7.19 -10.38
CA PHE A 17 -6.62 7.41 -11.27
C PHE A 17 -6.26 8.90 -11.32
N LEU A 18 -5.04 9.24 -10.89
CA LEU A 18 -4.47 10.57 -11.07
C LEU A 18 -3.58 10.57 -12.32
N PHE A 19 -4.03 11.20 -13.39
CA PHE A 19 -3.35 11.21 -14.69
C PHE A 19 -2.99 12.64 -15.13
N GLY A 20 -2.10 12.73 -16.12
CA GLY A 20 -1.63 14.00 -16.67
C GLY A 20 -0.21 13.89 -17.26
N PRO A 21 0.32 14.97 -17.86
CA PRO A 21 1.62 14.97 -18.54
C PRO A 21 2.78 14.49 -17.67
N LYS A 22 3.84 13.93 -18.28
CA LYS A 22 5.07 13.57 -17.55
C LYS A 22 5.60 14.80 -16.80
N SER A 23 6.06 14.60 -15.57
CA SER A 23 6.58 15.66 -14.70
C SER A 23 5.57 16.70 -14.22
N SER A 24 4.25 16.48 -14.37
CA SER A 24 3.21 17.36 -13.81
C SER A 24 3.05 17.31 -12.28
N GLY A 25 4.01 16.72 -11.55
CA GLY A 25 4.00 16.67 -10.09
C GLY A 25 3.00 15.69 -9.43
N LYS A 26 2.42 14.74 -10.16
CA LYS A 26 1.43 13.77 -9.62
C LYS A 26 1.93 13.01 -8.39
N THR A 27 3.12 12.41 -8.48
CA THR A 27 3.74 11.68 -7.36
C THR A 27 3.95 12.61 -6.17
N THR A 28 4.47 13.82 -6.41
CA THR A 28 4.66 14.84 -5.38
C THR A 28 3.35 15.25 -4.71
N LEU A 29 2.26 15.40 -5.48
CA LEU A 29 0.93 15.70 -4.96
C LEU A 29 0.42 14.60 -4.03
N ILE A 30 0.53 13.33 -4.45
CA ILE A 30 0.12 12.17 -3.64
C ILE A 30 0.95 12.12 -2.34
N MET A 31 2.26 12.32 -2.42
CA MET A 31 3.09 12.24 -1.22
C MET A 31 2.83 13.36 -0.24
N LYS A 32 2.64 14.59 -0.73
CA LYS A 32 2.26 15.73 0.11
C LYS A 32 0.87 15.58 0.72
N PHE A 33 -0.02 14.82 0.07
CA PHE A 33 -1.33 14.49 0.62
C PHE A 33 -1.24 13.48 1.75
N ILE A 34 -0.49 12.39 1.54
CA ILE A 34 -0.21 11.39 2.58
C ILE A 34 0.39 12.04 3.83
N GLU A 35 1.44 12.84 3.65
CA GLU A 35 2.16 13.52 4.73
C GLU A 35 1.25 14.44 5.56
N LYS A 36 0.34 15.18 4.91
CA LYS A 36 -0.49 16.20 5.57
C LYS A 36 -1.82 15.68 6.09
N SER A 37 -2.41 14.69 5.43
CA SER A 37 -3.81 14.30 5.65
C SER A 37 -3.97 12.92 6.26
N ILE A 38 -2.98 12.04 6.13
CA ILE A 38 -3.09 10.62 6.55
C ILE A 38 -2.21 10.31 7.77
N ASN A 39 -1.42 11.27 8.26
CA ASN A 39 -0.49 11.09 9.39
C ASN A 39 -1.18 10.71 10.73
N ASN A 40 -2.51 10.82 10.81
CA ASN A 40 -3.30 10.41 11.97
C ASN A 40 -3.62 8.91 11.98
N LYS A 41 -2.61 8.03 12.06
CA LYS A 41 -2.61 6.58 12.41
C LYS A 41 -3.70 5.61 11.87
N SER A 42 -4.72 6.06 11.15
CA SER A 42 -5.90 5.25 10.77
C SER A 42 -5.69 4.43 9.51
N PHE A 43 -4.62 4.67 8.76
CA PHE A 43 -4.37 4.00 7.49
C PHE A 43 -2.96 3.39 7.46
N ASP A 44 -2.88 2.14 7.00
CA ASP A 44 -1.61 1.54 6.60
C ASP A 44 -1.38 1.82 5.11
N ILE A 45 -0.41 2.69 4.83
CA ILE A 45 -0.16 3.17 3.48
C ILE A 45 0.86 2.26 2.81
N LYS A 46 0.46 1.63 1.70
CA LYS A 46 1.35 0.84 0.85
C LYS A 46 1.61 1.58 -0.46
N HIS A 47 2.88 1.89 -0.72
CA HIS A 47 3.32 2.55 -1.95
C HIS A 47 4.11 1.59 -2.83
N PHE A 48 3.74 1.50 -4.11
CA PHE A 48 4.40 0.63 -5.09
C PHE A 48 4.86 1.46 -6.29
N ASN A 49 6.16 1.41 -6.59
CA ASN A 49 6.68 1.98 -7.82
C ASN A 49 6.54 0.97 -8.96
N LEU A 50 5.45 1.07 -9.71
CA LEU A 50 5.17 0.16 -10.84
C LEU A 50 6.19 0.27 -11.98
N ARG A 51 7.09 1.28 -12.00
CA ARG A 51 8.19 1.33 -12.98
C ARG A 51 9.31 0.35 -12.65
N GLU A 52 9.48 0.02 -11.37
CA GLU A 52 10.57 -0.83 -10.88
C GLU A 52 10.13 -2.29 -10.70
N ILE A 53 8.83 -2.55 -10.71
CA ILE A 53 8.24 -3.88 -10.47
C ILE A 53 7.67 -4.42 -11.78
N LEU A 54 8.18 -5.57 -12.22
CA LEU A 54 7.55 -6.34 -13.29
C LEU A 54 6.43 -7.21 -12.69
N ILE A 55 5.19 -6.93 -13.07
CA ILE A 55 4.02 -7.71 -12.69
C ILE A 55 3.53 -8.45 -13.94
N GLY A 56 4.00 -9.69 -14.13
CA GLY A 56 3.67 -10.48 -15.31
C GLY A 56 2.44 -11.38 -15.12
N ASN A 57 2.14 -11.74 -13.87
CA ASN A 57 1.01 -12.61 -13.54
C ASN A 57 0.38 -12.26 -12.18
N TYR A 58 -0.71 -12.96 -11.83
CA TYR A 58 -1.44 -12.75 -10.58
C TYR A 58 -0.61 -13.05 -9.32
N SER A 59 0.26 -14.06 -9.36
CA SER A 59 1.15 -14.39 -8.25
C SER A 59 2.16 -13.25 -8.01
N ASP A 60 2.76 -12.72 -9.09
CA ASP A 60 3.69 -11.59 -9.02
C ASP A 60 3.00 -10.36 -8.39
N PHE A 61 1.73 -10.13 -8.73
CA PHE A 61 0.94 -9.06 -8.12
C PHE A 61 0.76 -9.26 -6.62
N ILE A 62 0.34 -10.46 -6.17
CA ILE A 62 0.13 -10.71 -4.75
C ILE A 62 1.45 -10.58 -3.97
N GLN A 63 2.55 -11.12 -4.51
CA GLN A 63 3.86 -10.97 -3.91
C GLN A 63 4.28 -9.49 -3.81
N ALA A 64 4.21 -8.75 -4.91
CA ALA A 64 4.56 -7.34 -4.92
C ALA A 64 3.71 -6.50 -3.94
N PHE A 65 2.41 -6.76 -3.85
CA PHE A 65 1.48 -5.95 -3.05
C PHE A 65 1.38 -6.33 -1.57
N PHE A 66 1.69 -7.58 -1.21
CA PHE A 66 1.49 -8.10 0.14
C PHE A 66 2.76 -8.60 0.83
N GLU A 67 3.83 -8.94 0.11
CA GLU A 67 5.06 -9.44 0.73
C GLU A 67 6.09 -8.33 1.04
N VAL A 68 6.09 -7.22 0.28
CA VAL A 68 7.11 -6.14 0.31
C VAL A 68 6.94 -5.15 1.49
N ASN A 69 6.30 -5.55 2.60
CA ASN A 69 6.27 -4.73 3.81
C ASN A 69 7.59 -4.88 4.58
N TYR A 70 8.63 -4.13 4.19
CA TYR A 70 9.86 -3.92 4.96
C TYR A 70 10.13 -2.41 5.11
N SER A 71 9.55 -1.78 6.13
CA SER A 71 10.06 -0.53 6.76
C SER A 71 9.14 0.04 7.86
N LYS A 72 8.67 -0.78 8.80
CA LYS A 72 8.34 -0.29 10.15
C LYS A 72 9.13 -1.15 11.14
N SER A 73 10.12 -0.48 11.76
CA SER A 73 10.91 -0.85 12.95
C SER A 73 10.92 -2.32 13.39
N LYS A 74 12.14 -2.86 13.47
CA LYS A 74 12.55 -4.17 14.02
C LYS A 74 12.28 -4.38 15.52
N GLU A 75 11.26 -3.76 16.09
CA GLU A 75 10.98 -3.84 17.52
C GLU A 75 9.53 -4.33 17.73
N ASP A 76 9.45 -5.61 18.10
CA ASP A 76 8.35 -6.24 18.84
C ASP A 76 6.95 -6.35 18.24
N VAL A 77 6.75 -7.16 17.19
CA VAL A 77 5.40 -7.62 16.83
C VAL A 77 5.34 -9.14 16.59
N LYS A 78 4.69 -9.85 17.51
CA LYS A 78 4.18 -11.22 17.33
C LYS A 78 2.76 -11.11 16.76
N GLU A 79 2.62 -11.05 15.44
CA GLU A 79 1.28 -11.03 14.81
C GLU A 79 1.28 -11.97 13.59
N LYS A 80 0.53 -13.07 13.70
CA LYS A 80 0.26 -13.98 12.59
C LYS A 80 -0.85 -13.36 11.74
N ARG A 81 -0.50 -12.90 10.53
CA ARG A 81 -1.47 -12.39 9.56
C ARG A 81 -1.75 -13.46 8.53
N GLU A 82 -3.02 -13.85 8.44
CA GLU A 82 -3.51 -14.75 7.39
C GLU A 82 -4.39 -13.97 6.43
N TYR A 83 -4.04 -14.03 5.14
CA TYR A 83 -4.85 -13.46 4.07
C TYR A 83 -5.50 -14.61 3.30
N ASN A 84 -6.83 -14.69 3.33
CA ASN A 84 -7.58 -15.68 2.56
C ASN A 84 -8.01 -15.06 1.22
N LEU A 85 -7.29 -15.40 0.14
CA LEU A 85 -7.46 -14.80 -1.19
C LEU A 85 -8.28 -15.68 -2.15
N LYS A 86 -9.26 -16.45 -1.64
CA LYS A 86 -10.14 -17.41 -2.36
C LYS A 86 -9.43 -18.57 -3.09
N LEU A 87 -8.37 -18.29 -3.85
CA LEU A 87 -7.57 -19.25 -4.62
C LEU A 87 -6.43 -19.86 -3.80
N PHE A 88 -5.93 -19.15 -2.78
CA PHE A 88 -4.94 -19.66 -1.82
C PHE A 88 -4.97 -18.85 -0.53
N LYS A 89 -4.46 -19.45 0.55
CA LYS A 89 -4.27 -18.79 1.85
C LYS A 89 -2.80 -18.41 1.99
N LEU A 90 -2.54 -17.13 2.25
CA LEU A 90 -1.21 -16.63 2.58
C LEU A 90 -1.10 -16.51 4.10
N SER A 91 -0.41 -17.45 4.73
CA SER A 91 -0.09 -17.41 6.17
C SER A 91 1.37 -16.98 6.33
N LYS A 92 1.60 -15.80 6.92
CA LYS A 92 2.96 -15.32 7.20
C LYS A 92 3.28 -15.52 8.68
N GLU A 93 4.15 -16.47 8.98
CA GLU A 93 4.74 -16.65 10.31
C GLU A 93 6.11 -15.99 10.34
N ILE A 94 6.23 -14.89 11.10
CA ILE A 94 7.48 -14.14 11.23
C ILE A 94 8.20 -14.69 12.47
N LEU A 95 9.26 -15.48 12.26
CA LEU A 95 10.07 -16.06 13.33
C LEU A 95 10.88 -14.98 14.06
N LYS A 96 10.65 -14.83 15.37
CA LYS A 96 11.63 -14.17 16.25
C LYS A 96 12.77 -15.17 16.51
N LYS A 97 14.01 -14.81 16.13
CA LYS A 97 15.21 -15.47 16.65
C LYS A 97 15.50 -14.99 18.09
N PRO A 98 16.12 -15.85 18.93
CA PRO A 98 16.27 -15.64 20.37
C PRO A 98 17.07 -14.39 20.73
#